data_AF-A0AB37R674-F1
#
_entry.id   AF-A0AB37R674-F1
#
_cell.length_a   1.000
_cell.length_b   1.000
_cell.length_c   1.000
_cell.angle_alpha   90.00
_cell.angle_beta   90.00
_cell.angle_gamma   90.00
#
_symmetry.space_group_name_H-M   'P 1'
#
loop_
_entity.id
_entity.type
_entity.pdbx_description
1 polymer ?
#
loop_
_entity_poly.entity_id
_entity_poly.type
_entity_poly.pdbx_seq_one_letter_code
_entity_poly.pdbx_strand_id
1 'polypeptide(L)'
;MFLVPDIGSSYSRFFVNDSEKAEDINFYLIRVGGGRADGLILCIKHDTVNNVYSSGYMYSNFHLRSGMGATGSGNLKEFIKFLKINCSKYRLIARNFQEAGLEDEIDLHHPMWYVRRATQASWLMSLFRGEDPDDWLKGYIWDDVAQLPFGGHPAE
;
A
#
# COMPACT_ATOMS: atom_id res chain seq x y z
N MET A 1 -3.40 -0.54 -22.48
CA MET A 1 -3.31 -1.53 -21.39
C MET A 1 -2.18 -1.09 -20.48
N PHE A 2 -2.48 -0.67 -19.26
CA PHE A 2 -1.46 -0.38 -18.27
C PHE A 2 -1.15 -1.70 -17.57
N LEU A 3 -0.06 -2.38 -17.94
CA LEU A 3 0.36 -3.58 -17.22
C LEU A 3 0.86 -3.13 -15.86
N VAL A 4 -0.02 -3.23 -14.86
CA VAL A 4 0.35 -3.00 -13.46
C VAL A 4 0.96 -4.31 -12.97
N PRO A 5 2.28 -4.42 -12.76
CA PRO A 5 2.88 -5.66 -12.27
C PRO A 5 2.45 -5.93 -10.82
N ASP A 6 2.33 -7.21 -10.49
CA ASP A 6 2.29 -7.64 -9.09
C ASP A 6 3.66 -7.34 -8.46
N ILE A 7 3.67 -6.55 -7.38
CA ILE A 7 4.88 -6.25 -6.62
C ILE A 7 5.35 -7.49 -5.83
N GLY A 8 4.43 -8.40 -5.52
CA GLY A 8 4.70 -9.62 -4.78
C GLY A 8 5.30 -9.31 -3.41
N SER A 9 6.44 -9.92 -3.10
CA SER A 9 7.18 -9.73 -1.84
C SER A 9 8.46 -8.91 -2.03
N SER A 10 8.78 -8.48 -3.25
CA SER A 10 9.99 -7.74 -3.57
C SER A 10 9.77 -6.23 -3.45
N TYR A 11 9.35 -5.78 -2.26
CA TYR A 11 8.90 -4.41 -2.02
C TYR A 11 9.99 -3.37 -2.33
N SER A 12 11.26 -3.67 -2.01
CA SER A 12 12.39 -2.77 -2.24
C SER A 12 12.52 -2.33 -3.70
N ARG A 13 12.28 -3.24 -4.66
CA ARG A 13 12.36 -2.94 -6.10
C ARG A 13 11.40 -1.83 -6.53
N PHE A 14 10.26 -1.69 -5.85
CA PHE A 14 9.27 -0.66 -6.16
C PHE A 14 9.40 0.58 -5.27
N PHE A 15 9.56 0.37 -3.96
CA PHE A 15 9.46 1.43 -2.95
C PHE A 15 10.79 2.06 -2.57
N VAL A 16 11.89 1.30 -2.59
CA VAL A 16 13.21 1.85 -2.26
C VAL A 16 13.80 2.40 -3.54
N ASN A 17 14.05 3.71 -3.52
CA ASN A 17 14.74 4.42 -4.59
C ASN A 17 16.01 5.03 -4.00
N ASP A 18 17.11 4.93 -4.75
CA ASP A 18 18.38 5.61 -4.43
C ASP A 18 18.31 7.12 -4.72
N SER A 19 17.12 7.66 -4.99
CA SER A 19 16.90 9.09 -5.11
C SER A 19 17.34 9.79 -3.83
N GLU A 20 18.34 10.66 -3.96
CA GLU A 20 18.78 11.59 -2.91
C GLU A 20 17.67 12.57 -2.47
N LYS A 21 16.57 12.65 -3.24
CA LYS A 21 15.43 13.53 -2.99
C LYS A 21 14.19 12.71 -2.70
N ALA A 22 13.99 12.36 -1.43
CA ALA A 22 12.83 11.59 -1.00
C ALA A 22 11.58 12.47 -0.90
N GLU A 23 11.77 13.76 -0.63
CA GLU A 23 10.75 14.80 -0.52
C GLU A 23 9.96 15.02 -1.82
N ASP A 24 10.56 14.72 -2.97
CA ASP A 24 9.95 14.85 -4.29
C ASP A 24 9.09 13.63 -4.67
N ILE A 25 9.12 12.56 -3.86
CA ILE A 25 8.47 11.29 -4.15
C ILE A 25 7.26 11.07 -3.25
N ASN A 26 6.11 10.91 -3.88
CA ASN A 26 4.87 10.47 -3.22
C ASN A 26 4.57 9.01 -3.57
N PHE A 27 4.18 8.23 -2.57
CA PHE A 27 3.55 6.92 -2.77
C PHE A 27 2.09 6.99 -2.37
N TYR A 28 1.20 6.79 -3.35
CA TYR A 28 -0.22 6.57 -3.10
C TYR A 28 -0.47 5.06 -2.97
N LEU A 29 -1.03 4.65 -1.85
CA LEU A 29 -1.49 3.30 -1.58
C LEU A 29 -3.02 3.33 -1.59
N ILE A 30 -3.62 2.80 -2.64
CA ILE A 30 -5.07 2.90 -2.88
C ILE A 30 -5.69 1.52 -2.69
N ARG A 31 -6.47 1.35 -1.62
CA ARG A 31 -7.24 0.14 -1.36
C ARG A 31 -8.49 0.14 -2.25
N VAL A 32 -8.65 -0.91 -3.05
CA VAL A 32 -9.85 -1.15 -3.86
C VAL A 32 -10.91 -1.81 -3.00
N GLY A 33 -12.14 -1.30 -3.07
CA GLY A 33 -13.29 -1.81 -2.35
C GLY A 33 -14.40 -2.29 -3.26
N GLY A 34 -15.01 -3.43 -2.91
CA GLY A 34 -16.04 -4.08 -3.71
C GLY A 34 -15.49 -4.79 -4.94
N GLY A 35 -16.38 -5.38 -5.74
CA GLY A 35 -16.01 -6.07 -6.98
C GLY A 35 -15.14 -7.31 -6.78
N ARG A 36 -14.44 -7.72 -7.86
CA ARG A 36 -13.54 -8.88 -7.85
C ARG A 36 -12.18 -8.55 -7.25
N ALA A 37 -11.81 -7.28 -7.22
CA ALA A 37 -10.53 -6.81 -6.70
C ALA A 37 -10.63 -6.28 -5.25
N ASP A 38 -11.70 -6.58 -4.52
CA ASP A 38 -11.90 -6.13 -3.14
C ASP A 38 -10.68 -6.48 -2.25
N GLY A 39 -10.08 -5.45 -1.65
CA GLY A 39 -8.88 -5.56 -0.82
C GLY A 39 -7.55 -5.48 -1.58
N LEU A 40 -7.55 -5.37 -2.91
CA LEU A 40 -6.34 -5.07 -3.68
C LEU A 40 -5.78 -3.71 -3.27
N ILE A 41 -4.45 -3.60 -3.22
CA ILE A 41 -3.77 -2.30 -3.09
C ILE A 41 -3.13 -1.95 -4.43
N LEU A 42 -3.56 -0.84 -5.02
CA LEU A 42 -2.84 -0.20 -6.11
C LEU A 42 -1.78 0.75 -5.51
N CYS A 43 -0.53 0.50 -5.84
CA CYS A 43 0.61 1.30 -5.40
C CYS A 43 1.04 2.20 -6.54
N ILE A 44 1.04 3.52 -6.33
CA ILE A 44 1.42 4.51 -7.34
C ILE A 44 2.54 5.36 -6.78
N LYS A 45 3.70 5.29 -7.43
CA LYS A 45 4.82 6.19 -7.21
C LYS A 45 4.65 7.41 -8.12
N HIS A 46 4.79 8.59 -7.56
CA HIS A 46 4.75 9.86 -8.27
C HIS A 46 6.01 10.67 -7.96
N ASP A 47 6.85 10.87 -8.97
CA ASP A 47 7.90 11.87 -8.96
C ASP A 47 7.27 13.23 -9.28
N THR A 48 7.22 14.11 -8.29
CA THR A 48 6.52 15.40 -8.38
C THR A 48 7.27 16.43 -9.23
N VAL A 49 8.59 16.31 -9.36
CA VAL A 49 9.43 17.23 -10.13
C VAL A 49 9.33 16.91 -11.62
N ASN A 50 9.49 15.64 -11.97
CA ASN A 50 9.45 15.20 -13.36
C ASN A 50 8.01 14.88 -13.83
N ASN A 51 7.05 14.88 -12.91
CA ASN A 51 5.66 14.50 -13.14
C ASN A 51 5.52 13.08 -13.76
N VAL A 52 6.36 12.16 -13.31
CA VAL A 52 6.41 10.76 -13.78
C VAL A 52 5.68 9.85 -12.80
N TYR A 53 4.93 8.91 -13.36
CA TYR A 53 4.17 7.91 -12.60
C TYR A 53 4.68 6.51 -12.87
N SER A 54 4.73 5.69 -11.83
CA SER A 54 4.91 4.25 -11.93
C SER A 54 3.89 3.56 -11.03
N SER A 55 3.41 2.40 -11.44
CA SER A 55 2.40 1.66 -10.68
C SER A 55 2.76 0.19 -10.53
N GLY A 56 2.28 -0.41 -9.45
CA GLY A 56 2.25 -1.84 -9.19
C GLY A 56 1.05 -2.16 -8.30
N TYR A 57 0.70 -3.42 -8.15
CA TYR A 57 -0.37 -3.82 -7.22
C TYR A 57 0.12 -4.88 -6.22
N MET A 58 -0.66 -5.05 -5.15
CA MET A 58 -0.52 -6.15 -4.21
C MET A 58 -1.88 -6.79 -3.97
N TYR A 59 -1.96 -8.09 -4.19
CA TYR A 59 -3.16 -8.90 -3.91
C TYR A 59 -2.84 -10.38 -3.66
N SER A 60 -1.82 -10.90 -4.34
CA SER A 60 -1.46 -12.32 -4.31
C SER A 60 -0.96 -12.81 -2.94
N ASN A 61 -0.25 -11.95 -2.20
CA ASN A 61 0.33 -12.30 -0.90
C ASN A 61 -0.58 -11.94 0.29
N PHE A 62 -1.40 -10.91 0.14
CA PHE A 62 -2.35 -10.43 1.14
C PHE A 62 -3.40 -9.52 0.46
N HIS A 63 -4.54 -9.32 1.10
CA HIS A 63 -5.59 -8.40 0.64
C HIS A 63 -6.22 -7.66 1.82
N LEU A 64 -6.50 -6.37 1.68
CA LEU A 64 -7.09 -5.51 2.72
C LEU A 64 -8.61 -5.66 2.80
N ARG A 65 -9.06 -6.83 3.27
CA ARG A 65 -10.44 -7.12 3.65
C ARG A 65 -10.48 -8.25 4.69
N SER A 66 -11.62 -8.44 5.33
CA SER A 66 -11.86 -9.56 6.23
C SER A 66 -11.60 -10.91 5.54
N GLY A 67 -11.06 -11.89 6.28
CA GLY A 67 -10.93 -13.26 5.79
C GLY A 67 -9.55 -13.66 5.25
N MET A 68 -8.54 -12.78 5.39
CA MET A 68 -7.17 -12.99 4.89
C MET A 68 -6.45 -14.25 5.41
N GLY A 69 -6.83 -14.72 6.60
CA GLY A 69 -6.18 -15.86 7.27
C GLY A 69 -4.78 -15.53 7.79
N ALA A 70 -4.22 -16.42 8.62
CA ALA A 70 -2.97 -16.17 9.34
C ALA A 70 -1.78 -15.86 8.42
N THR A 71 -1.62 -16.60 7.31
CA THR A 71 -0.54 -16.39 6.35
C THR A 71 -0.61 -15.01 5.69
N GLY A 72 -1.80 -14.60 5.25
CA GLY A 72 -2.00 -13.29 4.66
C GLY A 72 -1.78 -12.17 5.67
N SER A 73 -2.30 -12.31 6.89
CA SER A 73 -2.05 -11.35 7.98
C SER A 73 -0.56 -11.21 8.27
N GLY A 74 0.20 -12.31 8.28
CA GLY A 74 1.66 -12.28 8.42
C GLY A 74 2.36 -11.53 7.28
N ASN A 75 1.96 -11.76 6.04
CA ASN A 75 2.50 -11.05 4.88
C ASN A 75 2.19 -9.54 4.90
N LEU A 76 0.97 -9.16 5.29
CA LEU A 76 0.60 -7.76 5.49
C LEU A 76 1.45 -7.14 6.60
N LYS A 77 1.65 -7.84 7.71
CA LYS A 77 2.47 -7.37 8.82
C LYS A 77 3.89 -7.04 8.36
N GLU A 78 4.54 -7.94 7.63
CA GLU A 78 5.89 -7.72 7.10
C GLU A 78 5.93 -6.56 6.09
N PHE A 79 4.90 -6.39 5.26
CA PHE A 79 4.78 -5.22 4.39
C PHE A 79 4.69 -3.90 5.18
N ILE A 80 3.88 -3.85 6.23
CA ILE A 80 3.73 -2.64 7.06
C ILE A 80 5.04 -2.32 7.80
N LYS A 81 5.75 -3.33 8.33
CA LYS A 81 7.09 -3.14 8.89
C LYS A 81 8.06 -2.59 7.85
N PHE A 82 8.06 -3.16 6.65
CA PHE A 82 8.90 -2.69 5.55
C PHE A 82 8.65 -1.21 5.24
N LEU A 83 7.39 -0.77 5.15
CA LEU A 83 7.05 0.64 4.93
C LEU A 83 7.54 1.54 6.06
N LYS A 84 7.32 1.14 7.32
CA LYS A 84 7.69 1.93 8.50
C LYS A 84 9.20 2.14 8.61
N ILE A 85 9.98 1.10 8.33
CA ILE A 85 11.44 1.09 8.44
C ILE A 85 12.09 1.74 7.22
N ASN A 86 11.73 1.31 6.01
CA ASN A 86 12.48 1.63 4.79
C ASN A 86 11.89 2.81 4.01
N CYS A 87 10.62 3.15 4.24
CA CYS A 87 9.90 4.14 3.46
C CYS A 87 9.51 5.39 4.25
N SER A 88 10.00 5.54 5.49
CA SER A 88 9.67 6.68 6.38
C SER A 88 10.10 8.04 5.83
N LYS A 89 11.12 8.07 4.96
CA LYS A 89 11.60 9.28 4.28
C LYS A 89 10.65 9.76 3.17
N TYR A 90 9.73 8.93 2.69
CA TYR A 90 8.80 9.26 1.61
C TYR A 90 7.44 9.68 2.16
N ARG A 91 6.68 10.42 1.35
CA ARG A 91 5.28 10.70 1.67
C ARG A 91 4.41 9.50 1.29
N LEU A 92 3.94 8.76 2.28
CA LEU A 92 2.98 7.66 2.11
C LEU A 92 1.54 8.18 2.27
N ILE A 93 0.70 7.96 1.27
CA ILE A 93 -0.67 8.49 1.21
C ILE A 93 -1.65 7.34 1.02
N ALA A 94 -2.40 7.02 2.06
CA ALA A 94 -3.46 6.01 2.02
C ALA A 94 -4.75 6.59 1.44
N ARG A 95 -5.38 5.84 0.54
CA ARG A 95 -6.67 6.17 -0.06
C ARG A 95 -7.55 4.93 -0.24
N ASN A 96 -8.84 5.16 -0.45
CA ASN A 96 -9.82 4.16 -0.82
C ASN A 96 -10.42 4.49 -2.19
N PHE A 97 -10.56 3.49 -3.03
CA PHE A 97 -11.27 3.56 -4.31
C PHE A 97 -12.36 2.50 -4.32
N GLN A 98 -13.58 2.87 -4.66
CA GLN A 98 -14.70 1.92 -4.75
C GLN A 98 -14.84 1.47 -6.20
N GLU A 99 -14.76 0.16 -6.43
CA GLU A 99 -14.81 -0.47 -7.75
C GLU A 99 -16.25 -0.56 -8.30
N ALA A 100 -17.28 -0.26 -7.52
CA ALA A 100 -18.67 -0.46 -7.89
C ALA A 100 -18.98 0.04 -9.33
N GLY A 101 -19.17 -0.91 -10.26
CA GLY A 101 -19.47 -0.67 -11.68
C GLY A 101 -18.28 -0.55 -12.64
N LEU A 102 -17.06 -0.94 -12.25
CA LEU A 102 -15.82 -0.78 -13.05
C LEU A 102 -14.97 -2.06 -13.16
N GLU A 103 -15.59 -3.23 -12.96
CA GLU A 103 -14.91 -4.53 -12.78
C GLU A 103 -14.02 -4.95 -13.96
N ASP A 104 -14.29 -4.43 -15.17
CA ASP A 104 -13.53 -4.72 -16.38
C ASP A 104 -12.54 -3.60 -16.77
N GLU A 105 -12.43 -2.53 -15.98
CA GLU A 105 -11.70 -1.32 -16.37
C GLU A 105 -10.42 -1.04 -15.57
N ILE A 106 -10.09 -1.85 -14.56
CA ILE A 106 -8.95 -1.57 -13.67
C ILE A 106 -7.62 -1.41 -14.45
N ASP A 107 -7.43 -2.19 -15.52
CA ASP A 107 -6.21 -2.19 -16.33
C ASP A 107 -6.25 -1.18 -17.51
N LEU A 108 -7.37 -0.46 -17.66
CA LEU A 108 -7.61 0.46 -18.78
C LEU A 108 -7.27 1.91 -18.43
N HIS A 109 -7.17 2.25 -17.14
CA HIS A 109 -6.97 3.62 -16.70
C HIS A 109 -5.52 3.91 -16.27
N HIS A 110 -5.04 5.11 -16.63
CA HIS A 110 -3.74 5.62 -16.18
C HIS A 110 -3.71 5.82 -14.66
N PRO A 111 -2.58 5.60 -13.94
CA PRO A 111 -2.50 5.74 -12.47
C PRO A 111 -3.12 7.02 -11.90
N MET A 112 -2.90 8.16 -12.55
CA MET A 112 -3.50 9.46 -12.20
C MET A 112 -5.03 9.41 -12.08
N TRP A 113 -5.71 8.61 -12.90
CA TRP A 113 -7.16 8.49 -12.90
C TRP A 113 -7.66 7.96 -11.55
N TYR A 114 -6.98 6.95 -10.99
CA TYR A 114 -7.27 6.41 -9.66
C TYR A 114 -6.96 7.41 -8.57
N VAL A 115 -5.78 8.05 -8.62
CA VAL A 115 -5.40 9.06 -7.62
C VAL A 115 -6.47 10.13 -7.51
N ARG A 116 -7.00 10.64 -8.64
CA ARG A 116 -8.03 11.70 -8.63
C ARG A 116 -9.39 11.27 -8.10
N ARG A 117 -9.75 9.99 -8.22
CA ARG A 117 -11.07 9.47 -7.79
C ARG A 117 -11.05 8.80 -6.43
N ALA A 118 -9.88 8.40 -5.96
CA ALA A 118 -9.73 7.79 -4.64
C ALA A 118 -9.89 8.83 -3.54
N THR A 119 -10.57 8.44 -2.48
CA THR A 119 -10.84 9.25 -1.29
C THR A 119 -9.76 9.03 -0.23
N GLN A 120 -9.49 10.02 0.62
CA GLN A 120 -8.51 9.89 1.68
C GLN A 120 -8.90 8.77 2.66
N ALA A 121 -7.92 8.01 3.13
CA ALA A 121 -8.13 6.94 4.10
C ALA A 121 -7.09 6.99 5.22
N SER A 122 -7.44 6.41 6.37
CA SER A 122 -6.58 6.31 7.56
C SER A 122 -6.06 4.90 7.83
N TRP A 123 -6.43 3.91 7.02
CA TRP A 123 -6.12 2.50 7.28
C TRP A 123 -4.63 2.23 7.48
N LEU A 124 -3.76 2.93 6.73
CA LEU A 124 -2.32 2.76 6.85
C LEU A 124 -1.80 3.25 8.21
N MET A 125 -2.36 4.34 8.72
CA MET A 125 -1.99 4.86 10.04
C MET A 125 -2.45 3.95 11.16
N SER A 126 -3.64 3.36 11.06
CA SER A 126 -4.11 2.32 11.99
C SER A 126 -3.16 1.12 12.00
N LEU A 127 -2.78 0.60 10.82
CA LEU A 127 -1.81 -0.49 10.73
C LEU A 127 -0.43 -0.14 11.30
N PHE A 128 0.06 1.09 11.10
CA PHE A 128 1.31 1.54 11.73
C PHE A 128 1.27 1.61 13.25
N ARG A 129 0.06 1.78 13.83
CA ARG A 129 -0.19 1.73 15.27
C ARG A 129 -0.46 0.31 15.78
N GLY A 130 -0.42 -0.69 14.90
CA GLY A 130 -0.74 -2.08 15.23
C GLY A 130 -2.24 -2.33 15.45
N GLU A 131 -3.10 -1.42 14.99
CA GLU A 131 -4.55 -1.48 15.13
C GLU A 131 -5.20 -2.10 13.87
N ASP A 132 -6.32 -2.79 14.06
CA ASP A 132 -7.14 -3.33 12.97
C ASP A 132 -8.02 -2.21 12.37
N PRO A 133 -7.85 -1.84 11.08
CA PRO A 133 -8.60 -0.73 10.50
C PRO A 133 -10.10 -1.03 10.28
N ASP A 134 -10.45 -2.28 9.92
CA ASP A 134 -11.78 -2.66 9.44
C ASP A 134 -11.97 -4.20 9.43
N ASP A 135 -11.65 -4.86 10.55
CA ASP A 135 -11.72 -6.32 10.78
C ASP A 135 -10.91 -7.17 9.78
N TRP A 136 -9.76 -6.65 9.34
CA TRP A 136 -8.84 -7.37 8.45
C TRP A 136 -7.96 -8.35 9.22
N LEU A 137 -7.68 -8.01 10.48
CA LEU A 137 -6.75 -8.73 11.34
C LEU A 137 -7.47 -9.66 12.31
N LYS A 138 -8.81 -9.74 12.30
CA LYS A 138 -9.59 -10.63 13.17
C LYS A 138 -9.19 -10.52 14.65
N GLY A 139 -8.88 -9.31 15.10
CA GLY A 139 -8.47 -9.03 16.49
C GLY A 139 -7.01 -9.33 16.82
N TYR A 140 -6.14 -9.67 15.85
CA TYR A 140 -4.70 -9.68 16.08
C TYR A 140 -4.20 -8.24 16.35
N ILE A 141 -3.56 -8.03 17.50
CA ILE A 141 -2.86 -6.79 17.84
C ILE A 141 -1.40 -6.93 17.43
N TRP A 142 -0.85 -5.94 16.74
CA TRP A 142 0.55 -5.94 16.29
C TRP A 142 1.40 -4.96 17.09
N ASP A 143 1.59 -5.24 18.38
CA ASP A 143 2.39 -4.40 19.29
C ASP A 143 3.83 -4.20 18.80
N ASP A 144 4.43 -5.23 18.19
CA ASP A 144 5.75 -5.14 17.58
C ASP A 144 5.78 -4.14 16.40
N VAL A 145 4.70 -4.06 15.61
CA VAL A 145 4.57 -3.03 14.57
C VAL A 145 4.40 -1.65 15.19
N ALA A 146 3.61 -1.53 16.26
CA ALA A 146 3.39 -0.26 16.95
C ALA A 146 4.70 0.32 17.51
N GLN A 147 5.52 -0.53 18.13
CA GLN A 147 6.78 -0.16 18.78
C GLN A 147 7.94 0.10 17.81
N LEU A 148 7.87 -0.40 16.57
CA LEU A 148 8.90 -0.14 15.56
C LEU A 148 9.01 1.37 15.27
N PRO A 149 10.21 1.96 15.25
CA PRO A 149 10.37 3.36 14.88
C PRO A 149 10.10 3.58 13.39
N PHE A 150 9.74 4.82 13.04
CA PHE A 150 9.77 5.26 11.65
C PHE A 150 11.20 5.58 11.26
N GLY A 151 11.77 4.83 10.31
CA GLY A 151 13.19 4.92 9.99
C GLY A 151 14.08 4.32 11.08
N GLY A 152 15.16 3.70 10.64
CA GLY A 152 16.13 3.03 11.51
C GLY A 152 16.37 1.59 11.05
N HIS A 153 17.58 1.10 11.26
CA HIS A 153 17.82 -0.33 11.19
C HIS A 153 17.29 -0.98 12.47
N PRO A 154 16.67 -2.18 12.42
CA PRO A 154 16.50 -2.96 13.64
C PRO A 154 17.87 -3.06 14.31
N ALA A 155 17.93 -2.75 15.60
CA ALA A 155 19.15 -2.94 16.38
C ALA A 155 19.58 -4.40 16.18
N GLU A 156 20.79 -4.60 15.66
CA GLU A 156 21.43 -5.93 15.57
C GLU A 156 21.52 -6.60 16.94
#